data_AF-A0A383RW45-F1
#
_entry.id   AF-A0A383RW45-F1
#
_cell.length_a   1.000
_cell.length_b   1.000
_cell.length_c   1.000
_cell.angle_alpha   90.00
_cell.angle_beta   90.00
_cell.angle_gamma   90.00
#
_symmetry.space_group_name_H-M   'P 1'
#
loop_
_entity.id
_entity.type
_entity.pdbx_description
1 polymer ?
#
loop_
_entity_poly.entity_id
_entity_poly.type
_entity_poly.pdbx_seq_one_letter_code
_entity_poly.pdbx_strand_id
1 'polypeptide(L)' 'MSRTTNTPFYFTGIPLLSIGAAFAAVGASGQTAFGWIAAGLLIPGALLLIAGAWRNRRQA' A
#
# COMPACT_ATOMS: atom_id res chain seq x y z
N MET A 1 -20.80 -7.11 -17.94
CA MET A 1 -19.52 -6.64 -17.35
C MET A 1 -19.60 -6.80 -15.83
N SER A 2 -19.05 -7.89 -15.32
CA SER A 2 -18.90 -8.11 -13.87
C SER A 2 -17.97 -7.02 -13.34
N ARG A 3 -18.49 -6.11 -12.50
CA ARG A 3 -17.70 -5.01 -11.95
C ARG A 3 -16.63 -5.60 -11.05
N THR A 4 -15.40 -5.50 -11.49
CA THR A 4 -14.18 -5.73 -10.71
C THR A 4 -14.24 -4.91 -9.42
N THR A 5 -14.82 -5.47 -8.37
CA THR A 5 -15.02 -4.74 -7.10
C THR A 5 -13.73 -4.75 -6.25
N ASN A 6 -12.72 -5.50 -6.69
CA ASN A 6 -11.40 -5.56 -6.07
C ASN A 6 -10.40 -4.54 -6.65
N THR A 7 -10.72 -3.82 -7.75
CA THR A 7 -9.83 -2.80 -8.32
C THR A 7 -9.40 -1.71 -7.34
N PRO A 8 -10.26 -1.12 -6.47
CA PRO A 8 -9.84 0.05 -5.71
C PRO A 8 -8.74 -0.28 -4.69
N PHE A 9 -8.73 -1.49 -4.11
CA PHE A 9 -7.74 -1.90 -3.12
C PHE A 9 -6.35 -2.06 -3.73
N TYR A 10 -6.26 -2.78 -4.85
CA TYR A 10 -4.99 -2.99 -5.54
C TYR A 10 -4.51 -1.73 -6.25
N PHE A 11 -5.42 -0.97 -6.89
CA PHE A 11 -5.10 0.26 -7.61
C PHE A 11 -4.53 1.34 -6.69
N THR A 12 -5.02 1.42 -5.45
CA THR A 12 -4.53 2.42 -4.48
C THR A 12 -3.38 1.88 -3.64
N GLY A 13 -3.43 0.60 -3.26
CA GLY A 13 -2.42 -0.03 -2.41
C GLY A 13 -1.04 -0.20 -3.06
N ILE A 14 -0.99 -0.53 -4.36
CA ILE A 14 0.28 -0.72 -5.08
C ILE A 14 1.09 0.60 -5.15
N PRO A 15 0.54 1.73 -5.64
CA PRO A 15 1.28 3.00 -5.68
C PRO A 15 1.69 3.50 -4.30
N LEU A 16 0.82 3.36 -3.29
CA LEU A 16 1.13 3.73 -1.90
C LEU A 16 2.34 2.95 -1.37
N LEU A 17 2.41 1.64 -1.65
CA LEU A 17 3.58 0.84 -1.27
C LEU A 17 4.84 1.24 -2.06
N SER A 18 4.73 1.46 -3.37
CA SER A 18 5.88 1.84 -4.20
C SER A 18 6.50 3.17 -3.76
N ILE A 19 5.67 4.20 -3.52
CA ILE A 19 6.14 5.50 -3.06
C ILE A 19 6.63 5.40 -1.61
N GLY A 20 5.89 4.71 -0.75
CA GLY A 20 6.29 4.47 0.64
C GLY A 20 7.66 3.78 0.74
N ALA A 21 7.96 2.83 -0.14
CA ALA A 21 9.25 2.14 -0.19
C ALA A 21 10.39 3.08 -0.63
N ALA A 22 10.14 3.96 -1.61
CA ALA A 22 11.11 4.99 -2.00
C ALA A 22 11.39 5.97 -0.84
N PHE A 23 10.35 6.42 -0.14
CA PHE A 23 10.50 7.28 1.04
C PHE A 23 11.19 6.54 2.20
N ALA A 24 10.97 5.24 2.37
CA ALA A 24 11.66 4.44 3.39
C ALA A 24 13.17 4.37 3.13
N ALA A 25 13.57 4.19 1.86
CA ALA A 25 14.97 4.17 1.47
C ALA A 25 15.66 5.52 1.75
N VAL A 26 14.99 6.63 1.44
CA VAL A 26 15.47 8.00 1.75
C VAL A 26 15.49 8.24 3.27
N GLY A 27 14.52 7.70 4.01
CA GLY A 27 14.49 7.74 5.46
C GLY A 27 15.69 7.02 6.09
N ALA A 28 15.99 5.83 5.58
CA ALA A 28 17.13 5.00 6.01
C ALA A 28 18.49 5.65 5.67
N SER A 29 18.56 6.52 4.66
CA SER A 29 19.78 7.26 4.31
C SER A 29 20.06 8.48 5.22
N GLY A 30 19.34 8.63 6.34
CA GLY A 30 19.61 9.64 7.37
C GLY A 30 18.59 10.79 7.43
N GLN A 31 17.58 10.82 6.57
CA GLN A 31 16.52 11.83 6.63
C GLN A 31 15.27 11.32 7.37
N THR A 32 15.28 11.45 8.70
CA THR A 32 14.24 10.89 9.60
C THR A 32 12.81 11.32 9.26
N ALA A 33 12.61 12.53 8.71
CA ALA A 33 11.32 13.01 8.25
C ALA A 33 10.69 12.12 7.16
N PHE A 34 11.51 11.62 6.22
CA PHE A 34 11.05 10.72 5.16
C PHE A 34 10.70 9.33 5.70
N GLY A 35 11.27 8.91 6.84
CA GLY A 35 10.90 7.67 7.52
C GLY A 35 9.47 7.70 8.07
N TRP A 36 9.06 8.81 8.69
CA TRP A 36 7.67 8.97 9.17
C TRP A 36 6.67 9.03 8.02
N ILE A 37 7.02 9.72 6.93
CA ILE A 37 6.19 9.75 5.71
C ILE A 37 6.09 8.36 5.10
N ALA A 38 7.20 7.61 5.04
CA ALA A 38 7.19 6.23 4.57
C ALA A 38 6.23 5.35 5.37
N ALA A 39 6.26 5.42 6.71
CA ALA A 39 5.31 4.69 7.55
C ALA A 39 3.85 5.08 7.24
N GLY A 40 3.59 6.37 7.05
CA GLY A 40 2.29 6.92 6.69
C GLY A 40 1.76 6.45 5.33
N LEU A 41 2.63 6.11 4.36
CA LEU A 41 2.22 5.54 3.07
C LEU A 41 2.20 4.00 3.08
N LEU A 42 3.19 3.37 3.71
CA LEU A 42 3.37 1.92 3.70
C LEU A 42 2.28 1.20 4.49
N ILE A 43 1.91 1.70 5.67
CA ILE A 43 0.90 1.07 6.54
C ILE A 43 -0.48 1.02 5.84
N PRO A 44 -1.07 2.12 5.37
CA PRO A 44 -2.36 2.05 4.67
C PRO A 44 -2.27 1.31 3.34
N GLY A 45 -1.16 1.43 2.60
CA GLY A 45 -0.92 0.67 1.37
C GLY A 45 -0.95 -0.84 1.60
N ALA A 46 -0.22 -1.32 2.62
CA ALA A 46 -0.20 -2.72 3.00
C ALA A 46 -1.57 -3.22 3.47
N LEU A 47 -2.27 -2.44 4.30
CA LEU A 47 -3.61 -2.78 4.77
C LEU A 47 -4.62 -2.92 3.63
N LEU A 48 -4.58 -2.02 2.64
CA LEU A 48 -5.44 -2.09 1.46
C LEU A 48 -5.18 -3.36 0.64
N LEU A 49 -3.91 -3.73 0.42
CA LEU A 49 -3.57 -4.95 -0.31
C LEU A 49 -3.98 -6.22 0.47
N ILE A 50 -3.75 -6.25 1.78
CA ILE A 50 -4.17 -7.36 2.64
C ILE A 50 -5.71 -7.48 2.62
N ALA A 51 -6.43 -6.37 2.74
CA ALA A 51 -7.89 -6.36 2.68
C ALA A 51 -8.43 -6.84 1.32
N GLY A 52 -7.82 -6.40 0.22
CA GLY A 52 -8.14 -6.87 -1.12
C GLY A 52 -7.88 -8.37 -1.30
N ALA A 53 -6.76 -8.88 -0.79
CA ALA A 53 -6.42 -10.30 -0.84
C ALA A 53 -7.35 -11.15 0.03
N TRP A 54 -7.67 -10.69 1.25
CA TRP A 54 -8.56 -11.40 2.16
C TRP A 54 -9.99 -11.46 1.63
N ARG A 55 -10.47 -10.35 1.06
CA ARG A 55 -11.77 -10.30 0.38
C ARG A 55 -11.82 -11.28 -0.78
N ASN A 56 -10.78 -11.33 -1.62
CA ASN A 56 -10.73 -12.26 -2.75
C ASN A 56 -10.79 -13.72 -2.29
N ARG A 57 -10.10 -14.06 -1.20
CA ARG A 57 -10.15 -15.41 -0.60
C ARG A 57 -11.52 -15.79 -0.03
N ARG A 58 -12.33 -14.82 0.42
CA ARG A 58 -13.69 -15.07 0.95
C ARG A 58 -14.74 -15.19 -0.15
N GLN A 59 -14.44 -14.72 -1.37
CA GLN A 59 -15.34 -14.76 -2.51
C GLN A 59 -15.03 -15.91 -3.49
N ALA A 60 -13.95 -16.65 -3.25
CA ALA A 60 -13.59 -17.89 -3.94
C ALA A 60 -14.11 -19.09 -3.13
#